data_AF-A0A1Q8WNC7-F1
#
_entry.id   AF-A0A1Q8WNC7-F1
#
_cell.length_a   1.000
_cell.length_b   1.000
_cell.length_c   1.000
_cell.angle_alpha   90.00
_cell.angle_beta   90.00
_cell.angle_gamma   90.00
#
_symmetry.space_group_name_H-M   'P 1'
#
loop_
_entity.id
_entity.type
_entity.pdbx_description
1 polymer ?
#
loop_
_entity_poly.entity_id
_entity_poly.type
_entity_poly.pdbx_seq_one_letter_code
_entity_poly.pdbx_strand_id
1 'polypeptide(L)'
;MESQNHSHTALRTIRKSRTACAALALLTISTLAACHTQPTAPAPTTATSLSSAMLSTEEKQSCLEEGKYNGPSYLPVKGAVVCITRQFNTEGHDSTLVARFDAPDDDPQWAVSVSPQAADFTDYESDMYSAQQQAGNILQARTSGYATVSPNGQYISLVLRPPEAEEDHPGRLLKTPFNLAAQRTTVIVLDTASGRPVRTVEVSGLVLGQALTSDSLAVETADAYYPAGKGKGRISVFSLTEPSASPTSFPTSLWLAGSGKSSLLLSSQPPDARSISTSTVTQVDLHGKHLATFTDSSGIILGGWVRRSTYLSNEKRFHREVVDTNSGAVYDDDADRVWTHRVSTGPGLVIGQKSSDENGTITFTPQFWLSAADDGHPHTENLEQFSTK
;
A
#
# COMPACT_ATOMS: atom_id res chain seq x y z
N MET A 1 -59.74 -57.33 -1.32
CA MET A 1 -59.03 -56.04 -1.23
C MET A 1 -59.95 -54.99 -1.83
N GLU A 2 -60.54 -54.20 -0.94
CA GLU A 2 -61.58 -53.18 -1.16
C GLU A 2 -61.23 -52.20 -2.28
N SER A 3 -62.11 -51.82 -3.20
CA SER A 3 -63.50 -51.32 -3.14
C SER A 3 -63.59 -49.80 -2.92
N GLN A 4 -64.53 -49.23 -3.70
CA GLN A 4 -65.27 -47.98 -3.54
C GLN A 4 -64.80 -46.77 -4.39
N ASN A 5 -65.55 -46.41 -5.44
CA ASN A 5 -66.90 -45.77 -5.49
C ASN A 5 -66.80 -44.24 -5.28
N HIS A 6 -67.60 -43.38 -5.88
CA HIS A 6 -68.59 -43.44 -6.97
C HIS A 6 -69.01 -41.99 -7.29
N SER A 7 -69.32 -41.75 -8.56
CA SER A 7 -70.59 -41.20 -9.09
C SER A 7 -71.27 -39.99 -8.40
N HIS A 8 -71.40 -38.87 -9.13
CA HIS A 8 -72.57 -38.42 -9.93
C HIS A 8 -73.68 -37.72 -9.12
N THR A 9 -73.94 -36.42 -9.37
CA THR A 9 -75.08 -35.86 -10.19
C THR A 9 -76.42 -36.00 -9.44
N ALA A 10 -77.32 -35.01 -9.23
CA ALA A 10 -77.65 -33.76 -9.92
C ALA A 10 -78.61 -32.89 -9.05
N LEU A 11 -78.79 -31.63 -9.49
CA LEU A 11 -80.03 -30.82 -9.52
C LEU A 11 -80.83 -30.57 -8.23
N ARG A 12 -80.96 -29.29 -7.82
CA ARG A 12 -82.25 -28.56 -7.77
C ARG A 12 -82.15 -27.12 -7.24
N THR A 13 -83.20 -26.40 -7.60
CA THR A 13 -83.55 -24.97 -7.58
C THR A 13 -84.01 -24.43 -6.20
N ILE A 14 -84.15 -23.09 -6.08
CA ILE A 14 -85.16 -22.31 -5.29
C ILE A 14 -84.70 -21.49 -4.03
N ARG A 15 -84.85 -20.15 -4.19
CA ARG A 15 -85.39 -19.06 -3.31
C ARG A 15 -84.95 -18.80 -1.84
N LYS A 16 -84.90 -17.48 -1.60
CA LYS A 16 -85.45 -16.65 -0.48
C LYS A 16 -84.53 -16.24 0.70
N SER A 17 -84.12 -14.97 0.64
CA SER A 17 -84.27 -13.89 1.64
C SER A 17 -84.15 -14.21 3.14
N ARG A 18 -83.19 -13.56 3.82
CA ARG A 18 -83.34 -13.01 5.18
C ARG A 18 -82.49 -11.74 5.38
N THR A 19 -83.12 -10.77 6.02
CA THR A 19 -82.70 -9.44 6.53
C THR A 19 -81.51 -9.45 7.50
N ALA A 20 -80.66 -8.40 7.49
CA ALA A 20 -80.31 -7.56 8.66
C ALA A 20 -79.18 -6.54 8.35
N CYS A 21 -79.24 -5.39 9.03
CA CYS A 21 -78.37 -4.22 8.98
C CYS A 21 -76.86 -4.47 9.24
N ALA A 22 -75.98 -3.71 8.57
CA ALA A 22 -74.69 -3.20 9.07
C ALA A 22 -74.12 -2.24 8.01
N ALA A 23 -74.04 -0.93 8.27
CA ALA A 23 -72.97 -0.20 8.96
C ALA A 23 -71.88 0.31 7.99
N LEU A 24 -71.57 1.60 8.14
CA LEU A 24 -70.77 2.46 7.28
C LEU A 24 -69.38 1.91 6.92
N ALA A 25 -69.01 2.08 5.65
CA ALA A 25 -67.63 2.00 5.19
C ALA A 25 -66.84 3.24 5.66
N LEU A 26 -65.86 3.03 6.54
CA LEU A 26 -64.78 3.97 6.82
C LEU A 26 -63.51 3.44 6.12
N LEU A 27 -63.07 4.18 5.11
CA LEU A 27 -61.82 3.97 4.39
C LEU A 27 -60.64 4.18 5.35
N THR A 28 -59.94 3.09 5.69
CA THR A 28 -58.61 3.16 6.31
C THR A 28 -57.56 3.19 5.21
N ILE A 29 -56.89 4.33 5.07
CA ILE A 29 -55.68 4.48 4.25
C ILE A 29 -54.58 3.69 4.97
N SER A 30 -54.13 2.59 4.35
CA SER A 30 -52.96 1.86 4.82
C SER A 30 -51.72 2.71 4.55
N THR A 31 -51.12 3.28 5.60
CA THR A 31 -49.78 3.87 5.53
C THR A 31 -48.79 2.74 5.24
N LEU A 32 -48.29 2.69 4.01
CA LEU A 32 -47.11 1.91 3.65
C LEU A 32 -45.96 2.39 4.54
N ALA A 33 -45.55 1.56 5.48
CA ALA A 33 -44.30 1.73 6.21
C ALA A 33 -43.17 1.57 5.18
N ALA A 34 -42.69 2.70 4.67
CA ALA A 34 -41.42 2.73 3.97
C ALA A 34 -40.35 2.31 4.98
N CYS A 35 -39.64 1.22 4.68
CA CYS A 35 -38.40 0.89 5.38
C CYS A 35 -37.45 2.07 5.21
N HIS A 36 -37.35 2.94 6.22
CA HIS A 36 -36.26 3.87 6.34
C HIS A 36 -34.99 3.03 6.57
N THR A 37 -34.21 2.83 5.52
CA THR A 37 -32.78 2.60 5.68
C THR A 37 -32.23 3.85 6.36
N GLN A 38 -31.95 3.74 7.65
CA GLN A 38 -31.19 4.74 8.39
C GLN A 38 -29.93 5.05 7.56
N PRO A 39 -29.66 6.33 7.22
CA PRO A 39 -28.39 6.68 6.60
C PRO A 39 -27.29 6.15 7.51
N THR A 40 -26.42 5.27 6.98
CA THR A 40 -25.20 4.89 7.67
C THR A 40 -24.52 6.18 8.09
N ALA A 41 -24.24 6.32 9.40
CA ALA A 41 -23.51 7.48 9.89
C ALA A 41 -22.25 7.64 9.03
N PRO A 42 -21.93 8.88 8.58
CA PRO A 42 -20.70 9.09 7.84
C PRO A 42 -19.54 8.54 8.68
N ALA A 43 -18.65 7.79 8.03
CA ALA A 43 -17.45 7.31 8.69
C ALA A 43 -16.74 8.52 9.33
N PRO A 44 -16.21 8.39 10.56
CA PRO A 44 -15.46 9.47 11.17
C PRO A 44 -14.32 9.89 10.24
N THR A 45 -13.99 11.18 10.23
CA THR A 45 -12.83 11.73 9.52
C THR A 45 -11.96 12.45 10.55
N THR A 46 -10.71 12.01 10.74
CA THR A 46 -9.74 12.73 11.58
C THR A 46 -9.05 13.79 10.75
N ALA A 47 -9.02 15.03 11.24
CA ALA A 47 -8.24 16.08 10.62
C ALA A 47 -6.74 15.75 10.72
N THR A 48 -6.07 15.66 9.57
CA THR A 48 -4.61 15.53 9.55
C THR A 48 -3.96 16.81 10.04
N SER A 49 -2.99 16.69 10.94
CA SER A 49 -2.18 17.81 11.38
C SER A 49 -0.70 17.52 11.17
N LEU A 50 0.05 18.59 10.91
CA LEU A 50 1.49 18.56 10.71
C LEU A 50 2.10 19.69 11.52
N SER A 51 3.09 19.38 12.35
CA SER A 51 3.78 20.36 13.18
C SER A 51 5.29 20.16 13.12
N SER A 52 6.05 21.24 13.33
CA SER A 52 7.50 21.13 13.46
C SER A 52 7.83 20.32 14.70
N ALA A 53 8.82 19.43 14.59
CA ALA A 53 9.27 18.58 15.69
C ALA A 53 10.78 18.69 15.88
N MET A 54 11.25 18.17 17.01
CA MET A 54 12.66 17.93 17.30
C MET A 54 12.79 16.47 17.74
N LEU A 55 13.92 15.85 17.38
CA LEU A 55 14.19 14.47 17.75
C LEU A 55 14.88 14.42 19.11
N SER A 56 14.40 13.54 19.99
CA SER A 56 15.16 13.13 21.16
C SER A 56 16.35 12.26 20.76
N THR A 57 17.29 12.07 21.68
CA THR A 57 18.44 11.16 21.47
C THR A 57 17.96 9.73 21.19
N GLU A 58 16.91 9.29 21.86
CA GLU A 58 16.29 7.97 21.68
C GLU A 58 15.63 7.85 20.30
N GLU A 59 14.92 8.89 19.84
CA GLU A 59 14.30 8.93 18.50
C GLU A 59 15.37 8.90 17.40
N LYS A 60 16.47 9.63 17.57
CA LYS A 60 17.62 9.58 16.65
C LYS A 60 18.26 8.19 16.62
N GLN A 61 18.43 7.54 17.78
CA GLN A 61 18.97 6.18 17.82
C GLN A 61 18.01 5.17 17.16
N SER A 62 16.71 5.28 17.40
CA SER A 62 15.70 4.45 16.73
C SER A 62 15.79 4.58 15.21
N CYS A 63 15.96 5.79 14.68
CA CYS A 63 16.19 6.01 13.26
C CYS A 63 17.41 5.28 12.69
N LEU A 64 18.52 5.27 13.43
CA LEU A 64 19.74 4.58 13.04
C LEU A 64 19.56 3.05 13.03
N GLU A 65 18.82 2.51 14.00
CA GLU A 65 18.52 1.08 14.05
C GLU A 65 17.57 0.64 12.92
N GLU A 66 16.52 1.41 12.64
CA GLU A 66 15.60 1.15 11.52
C GLU A 66 16.34 1.11 10.16
N GLY A 67 17.34 1.96 9.98
CA GLY A 67 18.20 1.97 8.79
C GLY A 67 18.92 0.65 8.54
N LYS A 68 19.18 -0.17 9.56
CA LYS A 68 19.82 -1.49 9.41
C LYS A 68 18.89 -2.53 8.80
N TYR A 69 17.59 -2.43 9.07
CA TYR A 69 16.60 -3.42 8.64
C TYR A 69 16.06 -3.17 7.23
N ASN A 70 16.40 -2.03 6.61
CA ASN A 70 15.91 -1.64 5.28
C ASN A 70 14.36 -1.71 5.17
N GLY A 71 13.66 -1.40 6.25
CA GLY A 71 12.19 -1.36 6.29
C GLY A 71 11.62 -0.12 5.57
N PRO A 72 10.28 0.00 5.51
CA PRO A 72 9.59 1.19 5.00
C PRO A 72 9.87 2.47 5.81
N SER A 73 10.41 2.33 7.03
CA SER A 73 10.76 3.41 7.96
C SER A 73 12.02 4.21 7.58
N TYR A 74 12.81 3.73 6.61
CA TYR A 74 14.09 4.36 6.23
C TYR A 74 14.23 4.45 4.71
N LEU A 75 14.04 5.66 4.18
CA LEU A 75 13.85 5.92 2.76
C LEU A 75 15.04 6.69 2.17
N PRO A 76 15.67 6.17 1.09
CA PRO A 76 16.71 6.90 0.36
C PRO A 76 16.06 8.01 -0.47
N VAL A 77 16.36 9.27 -0.15
CA VAL A 77 15.85 10.45 -0.86
C VAL A 77 17.01 11.19 -1.54
N LYS A 78 16.71 12.25 -2.30
CA LYS A 78 17.72 13.00 -3.05
C LYS A 78 18.83 13.53 -2.12
N GLY A 79 20.02 12.92 -2.20
CA GLY A 79 21.22 13.29 -1.46
C GLY A 79 21.14 13.10 0.06
N ALA A 80 20.12 12.40 0.57
CA ALA A 80 19.83 12.32 1.99
C ALA A 80 19.05 11.03 2.30
N VAL A 81 18.67 10.87 3.56
CA VAL A 81 17.74 9.84 4.03
C VAL A 81 16.57 10.50 4.75
N VAL A 82 15.40 9.90 4.64
CA VAL A 82 14.28 10.22 5.53
C VAL A 82 14.03 9.03 6.44
N CYS A 83 14.03 9.30 7.74
CA CYS A 83 13.60 8.38 8.77
C CYS A 83 12.16 8.67 9.15
N ILE A 84 11.41 7.60 9.43
CA ILE A 84 10.06 7.63 9.95
C ILE A 84 10.07 6.79 11.23
N THR A 85 9.68 7.36 12.36
CA THR A 85 9.64 6.66 13.65
C THR A 85 8.46 7.14 14.49
N ARG A 86 8.25 6.49 15.64
CA ARG A 86 7.25 6.95 16.62
C ARG A 86 7.80 8.10 17.44
N GLN A 87 6.88 8.94 17.90
CA GLN A 87 7.21 9.96 18.90
C GLN A 87 7.10 9.34 20.31
N PHE A 88 8.18 9.37 21.09
CA PHE A 88 8.28 8.61 22.35
C PHE A 88 7.82 9.38 23.61
N ASN A 89 7.44 10.65 23.48
CA ASN A 89 7.22 11.56 24.63
C ASN A 89 5.81 12.20 24.71
N THR A 90 4.82 11.74 23.95
CA THR A 90 3.43 12.21 24.05
C THR A 90 2.55 11.13 24.66
N GLU A 91 1.85 11.44 25.76
CA GLU A 91 0.77 10.57 26.26
C GLU A 91 -0.25 10.37 25.12
N GLY A 92 -0.43 9.11 24.68
CA GLY A 92 -1.15 8.78 23.45
C GLY A 92 -0.23 8.83 22.22
N HIS A 93 0.24 7.66 21.76
CA HIS A 93 1.10 7.49 20.59
C HIS A 93 0.33 7.73 19.27
N ASP A 94 -0.26 8.91 19.11
CA ASP A 94 -1.17 9.25 18.01
C ASP A 94 -0.47 9.96 16.84
N SER A 95 0.86 9.98 16.84
CA SER A 95 1.66 10.68 15.83
C SER A 95 2.85 9.87 15.31
N THR A 96 3.30 10.24 14.13
CA THR A 96 4.49 9.72 13.45
C THR A 96 5.48 10.86 13.27
N LEU A 97 6.72 10.64 13.71
CA LEU A 97 7.83 11.55 13.50
C LEU A 97 8.50 11.24 12.16
N VAL A 98 8.72 12.27 11.35
CA VAL A 98 9.38 12.17 10.04
C VAL A 98 10.53 13.16 10.02
N ALA A 99 11.73 12.69 9.73
CA ALA A 99 12.94 13.51 9.78
C ALA A 99 13.86 13.24 8.60
N ARG A 100 14.44 14.30 8.06
CA ARG A 100 15.46 14.23 7.00
C ARG A 100 16.85 14.41 7.58
N PHE A 101 17.78 13.56 7.15
CA PHE A 101 19.20 13.65 7.48
C PHE A 101 20.05 13.59 6.22
N ASP A 102 21.06 14.45 6.09
CA ASP A 102 22.03 14.33 4.99
C ASP A 102 22.95 13.13 5.21
N ALA A 103 23.42 12.95 6.45
CA ALA A 103 24.10 11.73 6.91
C ALA A 103 23.46 11.19 8.20
N PRO A 104 23.49 9.87 8.44
CA PRO A 104 22.84 9.26 9.60
C PRO A 104 23.32 9.83 10.96
N ASP A 105 24.59 10.22 11.05
CA ASP A 105 25.20 10.71 12.29
C ASP A 105 24.93 12.21 12.55
N ASP A 106 24.49 12.96 11.53
CA ASP A 106 24.25 14.40 11.61
C ASP A 106 22.92 14.73 12.31
N ASP A 107 22.72 16.01 12.62
CA ASP A 107 21.41 16.49 13.06
C ASP A 107 20.43 16.58 11.89
N PRO A 108 19.12 16.40 12.14
CA PRO A 108 18.13 16.44 11.07
C PRO A 108 18.06 17.85 10.47
N GLN A 109 18.01 17.92 9.14
CA GLN A 109 17.77 19.16 8.39
C GLN A 109 16.39 19.73 8.69
N TRP A 110 15.41 18.83 8.84
CA TRP A 110 14.08 19.15 9.33
C TRP A 110 13.45 17.92 9.97
N ALA A 111 12.50 18.14 10.86
CA ALA A 111 11.65 17.11 11.43
C ALA A 111 10.23 17.62 11.62
N VAL A 112 9.25 16.76 11.33
CA VAL A 112 7.83 17.05 11.48
C VAL A 112 7.12 15.91 12.20
N SER A 113 6.13 16.25 13.01
CA SER A 113 5.20 15.30 13.61
C SER A 113 3.89 15.31 12.81
N VAL A 114 3.46 14.12 12.40
CA VAL A 114 2.28 13.85 11.57
C VAL A 114 1.25 13.13 12.40
N SER A 115 0.03 13.67 12.49
CA SER A 115 -1.10 13.01 13.15
C SER A 115 -2.30 12.89 12.21
N PRO A 116 -3.03 11.77 12.21
CA PRO A 116 -2.80 10.57 13.04
C PRO A 116 -1.57 9.77 12.63
N GLN A 117 -1.11 8.86 13.50
CA GLN A 117 0.04 7.99 13.27
C GLN A 117 -0.10 7.20 11.95
N ALA A 118 1.01 6.86 11.31
CA ALA A 118 1.04 5.97 10.15
C ALA A 118 0.47 4.56 10.45
N ALA A 119 -0.19 3.98 9.46
CA ALA A 119 -1.17 2.91 9.62
C ALA A 119 -0.62 1.52 10.03
N ASP A 120 0.68 1.28 9.93
CA ASP A 120 1.32 -0.03 10.17
C ASP A 120 2.47 0.06 11.19
N PHE A 121 2.58 1.19 11.89
CA PHE A 121 3.40 1.25 13.11
C PHE A 121 2.66 0.54 14.25
N THR A 122 2.86 -0.78 14.42
CA THR A 122 2.20 -1.58 15.46
C THR A 122 2.84 -1.46 16.84
N ASP A 123 2.12 -1.00 17.86
CA ASP A 123 2.46 -1.32 19.25
C ASP A 123 1.94 -2.73 19.58
N TYR A 124 2.84 -3.63 19.99
CA TYR A 124 2.59 -5.08 19.99
C TYR A 124 1.51 -5.53 20.99
N GLU A 125 1.04 -4.66 21.88
CA GLU A 125 0.20 -5.03 23.02
C GLU A 125 -1.23 -4.44 22.99
N SER A 126 -1.54 -3.41 22.19
CA SER A 126 -2.83 -2.69 22.25
C SER A 126 -3.58 -2.48 20.93
N ASP A 127 -3.00 -2.81 19.77
CA ASP A 127 -3.40 -2.20 18.50
C ASP A 127 -3.94 -3.20 17.46
N MET A 128 -4.70 -4.22 17.89
CA MET A 128 -5.35 -5.18 16.97
C MET A 128 -6.76 -4.76 16.52
N TYR A 129 -7.15 -3.50 16.73
CA TYR A 129 -8.55 -3.07 16.72
C TYR A 129 -9.01 -2.37 15.43
N SER A 130 -8.12 -1.98 14.51
CA SER A 130 -8.53 -1.43 13.21
C SER A 130 -8.48 -2.44 12.06
N ALA A 131 -9.39 -2.29 11.10
CA ALA A 131 -9.34 -3.02 9.83
C ALA A 131 -7.99 -2.89 9.12
N GLN A 132 -7.39 -1.70 9.18
CA GLN A 132 -6.12 -1.43 8.52
C GLN A 132 -4.96 -2.20 9.14
N GLN A 133 -4.94 -2.37 10.47
CA GLN A 133 -3.95 -3.22 11.16
C GLN A 133 -4.19 -4.70 10.88
N GLN A 134 -5.43 -5.14 10.66
CA GLN A 134 -5.73 -6.52 10.27
C GLN A 134 -5.27 -6.87 8.84
N ALA A 135 -5.06 -5.88 7.97
CA ALA A 135 -4.37 -6.08 6.70
C ALA A 135 -2.90 -6.53 6.89
N GLY A 136 -2.38 -6.44 8.12
CA GLY A 136 -1.14 -7.08 8.55
C GLY A 136 0.09 -6.61 7.77
N ASN A 137 0.96 -7.55 7.41
CA ASN A 137 2.27 -7.27 6.82
C ASN A 137 2.23 -6.63 5.42
N ILE A 138 1.06 -6.46 4.80
CA ILE A 138 0.97 -5.91 3.44
C ILE A 138 1.53 -4.48 3.43
N LEU A 139 1.22 -3.69 4.46
CA LEU A 139 1.74 -2.33 4.59
C LEU A 139 3.20 -2.26 5.06
N GLN A 140 3.82 -3.39 5.41
CA GLN A 140 5.25 -3.45 5.74
C GLN A 140 6.12 -3.51 4.48
N ALA A 141 5.50 -3.64 3.29
CA ALA A 141 6.20 -3.67 2.02
C ALA A 141 6.99 -2.39 1.79
N ARG A 142 8.30 -2.50 1.56
CA ARG A 142 9.18 -1.34 1.34
C ARG A 142 8.80 -0.51 0.11
N THR A 143 8.26 -1.15 -0.92
CA THR A 143 7.97 -0.52 -2.22
C THR A 143 6.53 -0.06 -2.38
N SER A 144 5.62 -0.58 -1.55
CA SER A 144 4.19 -0.35 -1.69
C SER A 144 3.41 -0.17 -0.38
N GLY A 145 4.11 -0.09 0.75
CA GLY A 145 3.51 -0.15 2.09
C GLY A 145 3.06 1.19 2.65
N TYR A 146 2.99 1.29 3.99
CA TYR A 146 2.53 2.49 4.67
C TYR A 146 3.42 3.70 4.40
N ALA A 147 4.69 3.48 4.05
CA ALA A 147 5.63 4.51 3.66
C ALA A 147 6.40 4.11 2.39
N THR A 148 6.62 5.07 1.51
CA THR A 148 7.38 4.87 0.26
C THR A 148 7.98 6.20 -0.22
N VAL A 149 8.87 6.11 -1.20
CA VAL A 149 9.62 7.23 -1.79
C VAL A 149 9.49 7.23 -3.31
N SER A 150 9.44 8.42 -3.92
CA SER A 150 9.43 8.56 -5.37
C SER A 150 10.78 8.17 -6.00
N PRO A 151 10.80 7.65 -7.25
CA PRO A 151 12.04 7.32 -7.98
C PRO A 151 13.04 8.48 -8.08
N ASN A 152 12.56 9.73 -8.18
CA ASN A 152 13.40 10.92 -8.18
C ASN A 152 13.81 11.42 -6.78
N GLY A 153 13.45 10.69 -5.73
CA GLY A 153 13.76 11.00 -4.34
C GLY A 153 13.20 12.33 -3.83
N GLN A 154 12.27 12.97 -4.55
CA GLN A 154 11.71 14.27 -4.20
C GLN A 154 10.54 14.18 -3.24
N TYR A 155 9.79 13.08 -3.25
CA TYR A 155 8.58 12.92 -2.47
C TYR A 155 8.65 11.65 -1.61
N ILE A 156 8.08 11.73 -0.42
CA ILE A 156 7.72 10.55 0.38
C ILE A 156 6.22 10.58 0.65
N SER A 157 5.63 9.42 0.88
CA SER A 157 4.20 9.31 1.18
C SER A 157 3.94 8.44 2.39
N LEU A 158 2.94 8.79 3.19
CA LEU A 158 2.50 8.08 4.38
C LEU A 158 1.02 7.74 4.30
N VAL A 159 0.67 6.48 4.51
CA VAL A 159 -0.70 6.04 4.81
C VAL A 159 -0.93 6.24 6.30
N LEU A 160 -1.89 7.08 6.65
CA LEU A 160 -2.21 7.38 8.05
C LEU A 160 -3.29 6.44 8.57
N ARG A 161 -3.25 6.17 9.88
CA ARG A 161 -4.24 5.36 10.58
C ARG A 161 -5.62 5.98 10.37
N PRO A 162 -6.63 5.21 9.92
CA PRO A 162 -7.99 5.71 9.83
C PRO A 162 -8.52 6.04 11.24
N PRO A 163 -9.42 7.02 11.39
CA PRO A 163 -10.17 7.18 12.64
C PRO A 163 -10.88 5.89 13.03
N GLU A 164 -10.72 5.51 14.29
CA GLU A 164 -11.52 4.44 14.90
C GLU A 164 -12.87 5.04 15.33
N ALA A 165 -13.98 4.39 14.99
CA ALA A 165 -15.26 4.77 15.57
C ALA A 165 -15.25 4.38 17.06
N GLU A 166 -15.83 5.20 17.97
CA GLU A 166 -15.91 4.88 19.41
C GLU A 166 -16.52 3.49 19.73
N GLU A 167 -17.28 2.89 18.79
CA GLU A 167 -17.83 1.53 18.91
C GLU A 167 -16.83 0.41 18.56
N ASP A 168 -15.67 0.71 17.98
CA ASP A 168 -14.62 -0.24 17.60
C ASP A 168 -13.66 -0.58 18.77
N HIS A 169 -14.04 -0.26 20.01
CA HIS A 169 -13.39 -0.77 21.22
C HIS A 169 -14.15 -1.94 21.88
N PRO A 170 -14.38 -3.10 21.21
CA PRO A 170 -14.74 -4.29 21.94
C PRO A 170 -13.45 -4.89 22.51
N GLY A 171 -13.24 -4.70 23.80
CA GLY A 171 -12.48 -5.67 24.57
C GLY A 171 -13.01 -7.07 24.23
N ARG A 172 -12.18 -7.88 23.58
CA ARG A 172 -12.39 -9.30 23.23
C ARG A 172 -13.16 -9.56 21.91
N LEU A 173 -12.43 -10.14 20.94
CA LEU A 173 -12.91 -10.88 19.76
C LEU A 173 -14.01 -10.16 18.94
N LEU A 174 -13.59 -9.31 17.99
CA LEU A 174 -14.46 -8.68 16.99
C LEU A 174 -15.41 -9.70 16.34
N LYS A 175 -16.70 -9.60 16.68
CA LYS A 175 -17.81 -10.34 16.07
C LYS A 175 -18.56 -9.53 15.01
N THR A 176 -18.19 -8.27 14.79
CA THR A 176 -18.71 -7.40 13.72
C THR A 176 -17.64 -7.27 12.63
N PRO A 177 -17.90 -7.70 11.38
CA PRO A 177 -16.95 -7.49 10.29
C PRO A 177 -16.86 -5.99 9.99
N PHE A 178 -15.65 -5.43 9.93
CA PHE A 178 -15.43 -4.04 9.51
C PHE A 178 -16.12 -3.79 8.17
N ASN A 179 -16.76 -2.63 8.04
CA ASN A 179 -17.23 -2.16 6.74
C ASN A 179 -16.05 -1.56 5.98
N LEU A 180 -15.22 -2.43 5.38
CA LEU A 180 -13.99 -2.05 4.68
C LEU A 180 -14.23 -1.00 3.59
N ALA A 181 -15.33 -1.10 2.84
CA ALA A 181 -15.70 -0.14 1.80
C ALA A 181 -16.05 1.26 2.36
N ALA A 182 -16.51 1.35 3.61
CA ALA A 182 -16.80 2.61 4.29
C ALA A 182 -15.59 3.22 4.98
N GLN A 183 -14.46 2.51 5.08
CA GLN A 183 -13.25 3.04 5.65
C GLN A 183 -12.79 4.30 4.90
N ARG A 184 -12.31 5.29 5.65
CA ARG A 184 -11.74 6.54 5.15
C ARG A 184 -10.32 6.65 5.68
N THR A 185 -9.37 6.56 4.76
CA THR A 185 -7.94 6.59 5.11
C THR A 185 -7.30 7.79 4.43
N THR A 186 -6.53 8.55 5.20
CA THR A 186 -5.76 9.68 4.67
C THR A 186 -4.39 9.20 4.21
N VAL A 187 -3.98 9.63 3.03
CA VAL A 187 -2.62 9.49 2.52
C VAL A 187 -2.03 10.88 2.31
N ILE A 188 -0.84 11.13 2.87
CA ILE A 188 -0.14 12.41 2.80
C ILE A 188 1.20 12.25 2.08
N VAL A 189 1.48 13.15 1.16
CA VAL A 189 2.75 13.24 0.42
C VAL A 189 3.50 14.48 0.90
N LEU A 190 4.75 14.28 1.32
CA LEU A 190 5.64 15.36 1.76
C LEU A 190 6.75 15.59 0.73
N ASP A 191 7.07 16.86 0.51
CA ASP A 191 8.28 17.28 -0.19
C ASP A 191 9.50 16.98 0.70
N THR A 192 10.43 16.19 0.18
CA THR A 192 11.60 15.75 0.96
C THR A 192 12.58 16.88 1.24
N ALA A 193 12.58 17.97 0.46
CA ALA A 193 13.50 19.08 0.69
C ALA A 193 13.05 19.92 1.89
N SER A 194 11.75 20.13 2.07
CA SER A 194 11.18 21.05 3.06
C SER A 194 10.36 20.39 4.17
N GLY A 195 10.00 19.12 4.04
CA GLY A 195 9.08 18.42 4.96
C GLY A 195 7.63 18.89 4.87
N ARG A 196 7.29 19.72 3.87
CA ARG A 196 5.94 20.29 3.71
C ARG A 196 5.02 19.37 2.91
N PRO A 197 3.70 19.39 3.18
CA PRO A 197 2.74 18.63 2.41
C PRO A 197 2.62 19.18 0.98
N VAL A 198 2.73 18.27 0.01
CA VAL A 198 2.49 18.54 -1.42
C VAL A 198 1.07 18.13 -1.78
N ARG A 199 0.59 17.02 -1.20
CA ARG A 199 -0.71 16.45 -1.50
C ARG A 199 -1.23 15.69 -0.28
N THR A 200 -2.48 15.93 0.09
CA THR A 200 -3.21 15.14 1.09
C THR A 200 -4.50 14.68 0.45
N VAL A 201 -4.79 13.39 0.55
CA VAL A 201 -5.98 12.77 -0.05
C VAL A 201 -6.65 11.84 0.93
N GLU A 202 -7.97 11.84 0.94
CA GLU A 202 -8.77 10.83 1.64
C GLU A 202 -9.26 9.82 0.59
N VAL A 203 -9.04 8.53 0.86
CA VAL A 203 -9.50 7.44 -0.01
C VAL A 203 -10.53 6.58 0.70
N SER A 204 -11.44 6.01 -0.09
CA SER A 204 -12.48 5.09 0.37
C SER A 204 -12.05 3.64 0.13
N GLY A 205 -12.34 2.78 1.10
CA GLY A 205 -11.93 1.37 1.06
C GLY A 205 -10.73 1.09 1.97
N LEU A 206 -10.45 -0.20 2.20
CA LEU A 206 -9.23 -0.63 2.86
C LEU A 206 -8.04 -0.31 1.95
N VAL A 207 -7.02 0.38 2.47
CA VAL A 207 -5.79 0.62 1.70
C VAL A 207 -4.96 -0.65 1.69
N LEU A 208 -4.71 -1.19 0.50
CA LEU A 208 -3.83 -2.36 0.32
C LEU A 208 -2.40 -1.96 0.00
N GLY A 209 -2.18 -0.76 -0.54
CA GLY A 209 -0.85 -0.24 -0.80
C GLY A 209 -0.87 1.12 -1.46
N GLN A 210 0.30 1.72 -1.59
CA GLN A 210 0.52 2.97 -2.31
C GLN A 210 1.85 2.95 -3.06
N ALA A 211 2.01 3.78 -4.08
CA ALA A 211 3.27 3.93 -4.77
C ALA A 211 3.44 5.37 -5.28
N LEU A 212 4.67 5.85 -5.32
CA LEU A 212 5.01 7.16 -5.90
C LEU A 212 5.71 6.95 -7.23
N THR A 213 5.21 7.56 -8.29
CA THR A 213 6.02 7.84 -9.48
C THR A 213 6.79 9.15 -9.26
N SER A 214 7.46 9.66 -10.29
CA SER A 214 8.18 10.94 -10.15
C SER A 214 7.27 12.14 -9.95
N ASP A 215 5.98 12.04 -10.33
CA ASP A 215 5.04 13.16 -10.35
C ASP A 215 3.62 12.80 -9.90
N SER A 216 3.36 11.54 -9.53
CA SER A 216 2.01 11.07 -9.17
C SER A 216 2.03 10.10 -7.99
N LEU A 217 1.02 10.20 -7.13
CA LEU A 217 0.70 9.21 -6.09
C LEU A 217 -0.34 8.23 -6.63
N ALA A 218 -0.08 6.93 -6.51
CA ALA A 218 -1.06 5.88 -6.72
C ALA A 218 -1.43 5.24 -5.39
N VAL A 219 -2.73 5.04 -5.14
CA VAL A 219 -3.24 4.36 -3.94
C VAL A 219 -4.17 3.24 -4.36
N GLU A 220 -3.89 2.01 -3.90
CA GLU A 220 -4.73 0.84 -4.09
C GLU A 220 -5.69 0.69 -2.90
N THR A 221 -6.99 0.65 -3.19
CA THR A 221 -8.02 0.33 -2.20
C THR A 221 -8.89 -0.85 -2.62
N ALA A 222 -9.50 -1.51 -1.63
CA ALA A 222 -10.41 -2.62 -1.84
C ALA A 222 -11.54 -2.68 -0.80
N ASP A 223 -12.62 -3.36 -1.17
CA ASP A 223 -13.76 -3.73 -0.32
C ASP A 223 -13.47 -5.00 0.54
N ALA A 224 -12.27 -5.60 0.39
CA ALA A 224 -11.80 -6.78 1.09
C ALA A 224 -10.28 -6.71 1.35
N TYR A 225 -9.74 -7.64 2.14
CA TYR A 225 -8.30 -7.79 2.41
C TYR A 225 -7.47 -8.30 1.21
N TYR A 226 -7.99 -8.17 -0.01
CA TYR A 226 -7.36 -8.55 -1.27
C TYR A 226 -8.04 -7.81 -2.42
N PRO A 227 -7.38 -7.55 -3.55
CA PRO A 227 -7.95 -6.74 -4.64
C PRO A 227 -8.92 -7.53 -5.53
N ALA A 228 -8.68 -8.83 -5.72
CA ALA A 228 -9.44 -9.64 -6.67
C ALA A 228 -10.89 -9.96 -6.22
N GLY A 229 -11.76 -10.29 -7.18
CA GLY A 229 -13.10 -10.83 -6.90
C GLY A 229 -13.95 -9.91 -6.02
N LYS A 230 -14.27 -10.36 -4.79
CA LYS A 230 -15.05 -9.58 -3.82
C LYS A 230 -14.35 -8.30 -3.35
N GLY A 231 -13.03 -8.23 -3.51
CA GLY A 231 -12.24 -7.05 -3.18
C GLY A 231 -12.52 -5.83 -4.04
N LYS A 232 -12.94 -6.03 -5.31
CA LYS A 232 -13.19 -4.94 -6.26
C LYS A 232 -12.07 -3.89 -6.27
N GLY A 233 -10.82 -4.36 -6.27
CA GLY A 233 -9.62 -3.54 -6.17
C GLY A 233 -9.63 -2.38 -7.17
N ARG A 234 -9.18 -1.22 -6.72
CA ARG A 234 -9.11 0.00 -7.52
C ARG A 234 -7.82 0.73 -7.20
N ILE A 235 -7.14 1.19 -8.25
CA ILE A 235 -6.02 2.13 -8.12
C ILE A 235 -6.53 3.51 -8.47
N SER A 236 -6.35 4.46 -7.56
CA SER A 236 -6.59 5.89 -7.77
C SER A 236 -5.26 6.60 -7.92
N VAL A 237 -5.11 7.42 -8.95
CA VAL A 237 -3.89 8.16 -9.27
C VAL A 237 -4.14 9.65 -9.11
N PHE A 238 -3.27 10.30 -8.32
CA PHE A 238 -3.33 11.72 -7.97
C PHE A 238 -2.07 12.41 -8.45
N SER A 239 -2.22 13.47 -9.25
CA SER A 239 -1.07 14.30 -9.65
C SER A 239 -0.47 15.03 -8.46
N LEU A 240 0.86 15.11 -8.42
CA LEU A 240 1.66 15.90 -7.48
C LEU A 240 2.08 17.25 -8.08
N THR A 241 2.12 17.36 -9.41
CA THR A 241 2.38 18.62 -10.12
C THR A 241 1.10 19.45 -10.28
N GLU A 242 -0.05 18.78 -10.27
CA GLU A 242 -1.38 19.35 -10.22
C GLU A 242 -2.16 18.78 -9.02
N PRO A 243 -1.79 19.09 -7.76
CA PRO A 243 -2.73 19.00 -6.64
C PRO A 243 -3.98 19.78 -7.02
N SER A 244 -5.15 19.66 -6.45
CA SER A 244 -6.42 20.23 -7.00
C SER A 244 -6.98 19.56 -8.26
N ALA A 245 -6.17 18.92 -9.13
CA ALA A 245 -6.73 18.07 -10.17
C ALA A 245 -7.50 16.90 -9.55
N SER A 246 -8.58 16.48 -10.21
CA SER A 246 -9.33 15.29 -9.80
C SER A 246 -8.52 14.03 -10.11
N PRO A 247 -8.57 13.00 -9.26
CA PRO A 247 -7.85 11.75 -9.54
C PRO A 247 -8.47 11.00 -10.71
N THR A 248 -7.63 10.23 -11.41
CA THR A 248 -8.08 9.16 -12.29
C THR A 248 -8.12 7.83 -11.53
N SER A 249 -8.90 6.86 -11.99
CA SER A 249 -8.87 5.52 -11.38
C SER A 249 -9.14 4.42 -12.39
N PHE A 250 -8.64 3.22 -12.10
CA PHE A 250 -8.91 2.01 -12.88
C PHE A 250 -9.06 0.79 -11.94
N PRO A 251 -9.87 -0.21 -12.32
CA PRO A 251 -10.01 -1.43 -11.53
C PRO A 251 -8.77 -2.32 -11.67
N THR A 252 -8.45 -3.08 -10.62
CA THR A 252 -7.37 -4.06 -10.61
C THR A 252 -7.78 -5.31 -9.84
N SER A 253 -7.28 -6.47 -10.28
CA SER A 253 -7.31 -7.72 -9.50
C SER A 253 -5.91 -8.14 -9.03
N LEU A 254 -4.89 -7.33 -9.33
CA LEU A 254 -3.48 -7.52 -8.97
C LEU A 254 -3.11 -6.50 -7.89
N TRP A 255 -2.15 -6.88 -7.05
CA TRP A 255 -1.65 -6.06 -5.95
C TRP A 255 -0.72 -4.97 -6.44
N LEU A 256 -0.90 -3.72 -5.99
CA LEU A 256 0.08 -2.66 -6.22
C LEU A 256 1.35 -3.00 -5.43
N ALA A 257 2.44 -3.27 -6.15
CA ALA A 257 3.67 -3.77 -5.56
C ALA A 257 4.84 -2.77 -5.67
N GLY A 258 4.69 -1.72 -6.47
CA GLY A 258 5.64 -0.61 -6.55
C GLY A 258 5.42 0.26 -7.79
N SER A 259 6.42 1.06 -8.12
CA SER A 259 6.38 2.00 -9.24
C SER A 259 7.78 2.23 -9.82
N GLY A 260 7.81 2.55 -11.11
CA GLY A 260 8.95 3.17 -11.78
C GLY A 260 8.74 4.67 -11.96
N LYS A 261 9.51 5.29 -12.85
CA LYS A 261 9.50 6.74 -13.07
C LYS A 261 8.12 7.31 -13.43
N SER A 262 7.38 6.59 -14.26
CA SER A 262 6.07 6.99 -14.81
C SER A 262 5.10 5.81 -15.01
N SER A 263 5.33 4.70 -14.31
CA SER A 263 4.54 3.47 -14.44
C SER A 263 4.36 2.79 -13.09
N LEU A 264 3.32 1.95 -12.98
CA LEU A 264 3.04 1.15 -11.78
C LEU A 264 3.41 -0.31 -12.04
N LEU A 265 3.78 -1.02 -10.97
CA LEU A 265 4.10 -2.44 -10.99
C LEU A 265 3.06 -3.19 -10.17
N LEU A 266 2.31 -4.07 -10.83
CA LEU A 266 1.21 -4.85 -10.24
C LEU A 266 1.60 -6.32 -10.14
N SER A 267 1.51 -6.92 -8.96
CA SER A 267 1.91 -8.30 -8.69
C SER A 267 0.71 -9.23 -8.60
N SER A 268 0.87 -10.46 -9.11
CA SER A 268 -0.10 -11.55 -8.93
C SER A 268 -0.15 -12.11 -7.50
N GLN A 269 0.80 -11.74 -6.65
CA GLN A 269 0.91 -12.13 -5.24
C GLN A 269 0.99 -10.88 -4.36
N PRO A 270 0.53 -10.94 -3.10
CA PRO A 270 0.65 -9.81 -2.19
C PRO A 270 2.13 -9.43 -2.00
N PRO A 271 2.43 -8.13 -1.83
CA PRO A 271 3.77 -7.67 -1.49
C PRO A 271 4.08 -8.03 -0.03
N ASP A 272 4.39 -9.30 0.23
CA ASP A 272 4.86 -9.77 1.54
C ASP A 272 6.38 -9.98 1.49
N ALA A 273 7.10 -9.36 2.43
CA ALA A 273 8.54 -9.51 2.61
C ALA A 273 8.96 -10.97 2.92
N ARG A 274 8.03 -11.85 3.30
CA ARG A 274 8.29 -13.25 3.68
C ARG A 274 7.92 -14.27 2.60
N SER A 275 7.40 -13.84 1.45
CA SER A 275 7.07 -14.77 0.38
C SER A 275 8.33 -15.34 -0.29
N ILE A 276 8.48 -16.66 -0.25
CA ILE A 276 9.56 -17.40 -0.94
C ILE A 276 9.20 -17.80 -2.38
N SER A 277 7.98 -17.50 -2.83
CA SER A 277 7.50 -17.83 -4.17
C SER A 277 7.68 -16.65 -5.13
N THR A 278 7.93 -16.96 -6.40
CA THR A 278 7.93 -15.97 -7.46
C THR A 278 6.51 -15.57 -7.85
N SER A 279 6.35 -14.35 -8.35
CA SER A 279 5.10 -13.81 -8.88
C SER A 279 5.24 -13.38 -10.33
N THR A 280 4.10 -13.10 -10.97
CA THR A 280 4.09 -12.35 -12.22
C THR A 280 3.86 -10.89 -11.89
N VAL A 281 4.78 -10.02 -12.34
CA VAL A 281 4.66 -8.57 -12.24
C VAL A 281 4.22 -8.02 -13.59
N THR A 282 3.16 -7.22 -13.59
CA THR A 282 2.64 -6.51 -14.75
C THR A 282 2.91 -5.02 -14.59
N GLN A 283 3.65 -4.45 -15.54
CA GLN A 283 3.85 -3.01 -15.61
C GLN A 283 2.68 -2.38 -16.37
N VAL A 284 2.12 -1.33 -15.79
CA VAL A 284 1.03 -0.55 -16.38
C VAL A 284 1.34 0.93 -16.37
N ASP A 285 0.75 1.68 -17.28
CA ASP A 285 0.73 3.13 -17.17
C ASP A 285 -0.20 3.60 -16.04
N LEU A 286 -0.26 4.91 -15.80
CA LEU A 286 -1.10 5.53 -14.77
C LEU A 286 -2.61 5.41 -15.02
N HIS A 287 -3.02 4.87 -16.18
CA HIS A 287 -4.41 4.60 -16.55
C HIS A 287 -4.73 3.10 -16.59
N GLY A 288 -3.80 2.24 -16.18
CA GLY A 288 -3.98 0.79 -16.13
C GLY A 288 -3.75 0.10 -17.47
N LYS A 289 -3.21 0.79 -18.49
CA LYS A 289 -2.85 0.17 -19.75
C LYS A 289 -1.60 -0.68 -19.55
N HIS A 290 -1.64 -1.93 -20.02
CA HIS A 290 -0.50 -2.83 -20.03
C HIS A 290 0.69 -2.25 -20.82
N LEU A 291 1.88 -2.36 -20.24
CA LEU A 291 3.15 -1.97 -20.86
C LEU A 291 4.08 -3.20 -21.02
N ALA A 292 4.27 -3.98 -19.95
CA ALA A 292 5.15 -5.14 -19.94
C ALA A 292 4.74 -6.17 -18.87
N THR A 293 5.29 -7.38 -18.98
CA THR A 293 5.08 -8.46 -18.00
C THR A 293 6.42 -9.14 -17.69
N PHE A 294 6.67 -9.37 -16.41
CA PHE A 294 7.85 -10.04 -15.89
C PHE A 294 7.43 -11.28 -15.10
N THR A 295 7.74 -12.46 -15.64
CA THR A 295 7.55 -13.74 -14.96
C THR A 295 8.70 -14.02 -14.00
N ASP A 296 8.53 -15.01 -13.12
CA ASP A 296 9.54 -15.44 -12.14
C ASP A 296 10.08 -14.30 -11.26
N SER A 297 9.25 -13.28 -11.00
CA SER A 297 9.64 -12.13 -10.18
C SER A 297 9.76 -12.55 -8.73
N SER A 298 10.95 -12.45 -8.14
CA SER A 298 11.21 -12.76 -6.73
C SER A 298 11.15 -11.52 -5.83
N GLY A 299 11.07 -10.32 -6.41
CA GLY A 299 10.87 -9.10 -5.65
C GLY A 299 10.87 -7.85 -6.50
N ILE A 300 10.45 -6.74 -5.89
CA ILE A 300 10.53 -5.40 -6.47
C ILE A 300 11.47 -4.58 -5.59
N ILE A 301 12.31 -3.79 -6.24
CA ILE A 301 13.28 -2.91 -5.60
C ILE A 301 12.78 -1.47 -5.75
N LEU A 302 12.89 -0.68 -4.67
CA LEU A 302 12.56 0.76 -4.66
C LEU A 302 13.17 1.45 -5.87
N GLY A 303 12.37 2.23 -6.61
CA GLY A 303 12.81 2.89 -7.84
C GLY A 303 12.36 2.21 -9.13
N GLY A 304 11.76 1.02 -9.03
CA GLY A 304 11.10 0.36 -10.15
C GLY A 304 11.92 -0.72 -10.82
N TRP A 305 12.85 -1.36 -10.11
CA TRP A 305 13.53 -2.55 -10.63
C TRP A 305 12.81 -3.82 -10.20
N VAL A 306 12.75 -4.81 -11.09
CA VAL A 306 12.18 -6.13 -10.82
C VAL A 306 13.32 -7.14 -10.72
N ARG A 307 13.41 -7.83 -9.59
CA ARG A 307 14.34 -8.96 -9.43
C ARG A 307 13.64 -10.23 -9.89
N ARG A 308 14.26 -10.99 -10.80
CA ARG A 308 13.78 -12.29 -11.27
C ARG A 308 14.64 -13.42 -10.71
N SER A 309 14.04 -14.58 -10.53
CA SER A 309 14.70 -15.80 -10.09
C SER A 309 14.15 -17.00 -10.85
N THR A 310 14.77 -17.33 -11.98
CA THR A 310 14.34 -18.40 -12.87
C THR A 310 15.10 -19.69 -12.57
N TYR A 311 14.40 -20.82 -12.46
CA TYR A 311 15.05 -22.12 -12.26
C TYR A 311 15.55 -22.69 -13.58
N LEU A 312 16.87 -22.82 -13.72
CA LEU A 312 17.52 -23.42 -14.88
C LEU A 312 17.66 -24.93 -14.67
N SER A 313 16.72 -25.70 -15.25
CA SER A 313 16.61 -27.14 -15.03
C SER A 313 17.82 -27.94 -15.53
N ASN A 314 18.44 -27.49 -16.62
CA ASN A 314 19.68 -28.04 -17.18
C ASN A 314 20.89 -27.89 -16.23
N GLU A 315 20.94 -26.79 -15.48
CA GLU A 315 22.05 -26.45 -14.57
C GLU A 315 21.74 -26.77 -13.11
N LYS A 316 20.49 -27.16 -12.80
CA LYS A 316 19.98 -27.43 -11.46
C LYS A 316 20.25 -26.29 -10.47
N ARG A 317 20.12 -25.04 -10.94
CA ARG A 317 20.32 -23.82 -10.13
C ARG A 317 19.29 -22.76 -10.47
N PHE A 318 19.12 -21.80 -9.57
CA PHE A 318 18.41 -20.56 -9.88
C PHE A 318 19.35 -19.57 -10.55
N HIS A 319 18.87 -18.91 -11.59
CA HIS A 319 19.48 -17.74 -12.19
C HIS A 319 18.78 -16.48 -11.68
N ARG A 320 19.57 -15.52 -11.18
CA ARG A 320 19.05 -14.24 -10.69
C ARG A 320 19.49 -13.11 -11.60
N GLU A 321 18.58 -12.19 -11.82
CA GLU A 321 18.79 -11.00 -12.62
C GLU A 321 17.91 -9.87 -12.11
N VAL A 322 18.29 -8.64 -12.43
CA VAL A 322 17.52 -7.44 -12.13
C VAL A 322 17.18 -6.73 -13.43
N VAL A 323 15.90 -6.47 -13.63
CA VAL A 323 15.36 -5.76 -14.79
C VAL A 323 15.04 -4.33 -14.38
N ASP A 324 15.59 -3.36 -15.09
CA ASP A 324 15.17 -1.97 -15.02
C ASP A 324 13.92 -1.76 -15.87
N THR A 325 12.80 -1.46 -15.22
CA THR A 325 11.51 -1.30 -15.92
C THR A 325 11.39 0.02 -16.66
N ASN A 326 12.31 0.98 -16.46
CA ASN A 326 12.34 2.23 -17.20
C ASN A 326 13.08 2.08 -18.54
N SER A 327 14.22 1.38 -18.54
CA SER A 327 15.08 1.21 -19.73
C SER A 327 14.91 -0.13 -20.44
N GLY A 328 14.39 -1.15 -19.75
CA GLY A 328 14.36 -2.53 -20.21
C GLY A 328 15.70 -3.26 -20.08
N ALA A 329 16.73 -2.60 -19.53
CA ALA A 329 18.04 -3.21 -19.30
C ALA A 329 17.94 -4.35 -18.27
N VAL A 330 18.81 -5.35 -18.45
CA VAL A 330 18.86 -6.55 -17.61
C VAL A 330 20.28 -6.73 -17.10
N TYR A 331 20.42 -6.95 -15.79
CA TYR A 331 21.69 -7.09 -15.09
C TYR A 331 21.77 -8.46 -14.40
N ASP A 332 22.88 -9.17 -14.58
CA ASP A 332 23.10 -10.52 -14.04
C ASP A 332 23.52 -10.47 -12.55
N ASP A 333 22.64 -10.92 -11.65
CA ASP A 333 22.88 -10.94 -10.18
C ASP A 333 23.51 -12.28 -9.71
N ASP A 334 23.90 -13.16 -10.63
CA ASP A 334 24.79 -14.29 -10.33
C ASP A 334 26.25 -13.94 -10.57
N ALA A 335 26.54 -13.29 -11.70
CA ALA A 335 27.87 -12.88 -12.10
C ALA A 335 28.33 -11.61 -11.34
N ASP A 336 27.42 -10.65 -11.21
CA ASP A 336 27.65 -9.41 -10.48
C ASP A 336 26.96 -9.48 -9.10
N ARG A 337 27.34 -8.55 -8.23
CA ARG A 337 26.55 -8.23 -7.05
C ARG A 337 25.67 -7.04 -7.38
N VAL A 338 24.37 -7.20 -7.24
CA VAL A 338 23.41 -6.10 -7.36
C VAL A 338 22.83 -5.79 -5.98
N TRP A 339 23.05 -4.56 -5.50
CA TRP A 339 22.50 -4.14 -4.21
C TRP A 339 21.92 -2.73 -4.24
N THR A 340 20.92 -2.51 -3.39
CA THR A 340 20.26 -1.21 -3.24
C THR A 340 21.15 -0.25 -2.48
N HIS A 341 21.24 1.00 -2.93
CA HIS A 341 21.94 2.04 -2.21
C HIS A 341 21.28 3.41 -2.44
N ARG A 342 21.49 4.34 -1.51
CA ARG A 342 21.14 5.74 -1.77
C ARG A 342 22.14 6.32 -2.77
N VAL A 343 21.64 7.11 -3.72
CA VAL A 343 22.47 7.87 -4.66
C VAL A 343 22.08 9.35 -4.60
N SER A 344 22.85 10.22 -5.27
CA SER A 344 22.64 11.67 -5.23
C SER A 344 21.22 12.11 -5.65
N THR A 345 20.53 11.28 -6.44
CA THR A 345 19.19 11.50 -6.97
C THR A 345 18.07 10.75 -6.25
N GLY A 346 18.35 9.97 -5.19
CA GLY A 346 17.34 9.19 -4.47
C GLY A 346 17.63 7.69 -4.43
N PRO A 347 16.61 6.82 -4.63
CA PRO A 347 16.82 5.38 -4.75
C PRO A 347 17.80 5.04 -5.89
N GLY A 348 18.72 4.12 -5.63
CA GLY A 348 19.71 3.68 -6.59
C GLY A 348 20.06 2.21 -6.47
N LEU A 349 20.67 1.70 -7.54
CA LEU A 349 21.18 0.34 -7.65
C LEU A 349 22.69 0.42 -7.89
N VAL A 350 23.48 -0.32 -7.14
CA VAL A 350 24.92 -0.44 -7.40
C VAL A 350 25.19 -1.82 -7.97
N ILE A 351 25.96 -1.86 -9.06
CA ILE A 351 26.39 -3.07 -9.74
C ILE A 351 27.90 -3.16 -9.55
N GLY A 352 28.34 -4.28 -8.98
CA GLY A 352 29.75 -4.50 -8.70
C GLY A 352 30.21 -5.90 -9.10
N GLN A 353 31.45 -5.98 -9.54
CA GLN A 353 32.07 -7.25 -9.91
C GLN A 353 32.41 -8.04 -8.65
N LYS A 354 32.08 -9.33 -8.68
CA LYS A 354 32.47 -10.29 -7.66
C LYS A 354 33.83 -10.90 -8.02
N SER A 355 34.79 -10.84 -7.11
CA SER A 355 36.06 -11.56 -7.24
C SER A 355 36.37 -12.35 -5.97
N SER A 356 37.17 -13.39 -6.09
CA SER A 356 37.65 -14.17 -4.94
C SER A 356 39.17 -14.18 -4.97
N ASP A 357 39.80 -13.97 -3.81
CA ASP A 357 41.22 -14.24 -3.67
C ASP A 357 41.51 -15.74 -3.54
N GLU A 358 42.80 -16.11 -3.49
CA GLU A 358 43.27 -17.50 -3.33
C GLU A 358 42.79 -18.15 -2.02
N ASN A 359 42.41 -17.36 -1.00
CA ASN A 359 41.91 -17.83 0.29
C ASN A 359 40.38 -18.01 0.29
N GLY A 360 39.69 -17.70 -0.83
CA GLY A 360 38.24 -17.76 -0.92
C GLY A 360 37.52 -16.50 -0.41
N THR A 361 38.25 -15.43 -0.09
CA THR A 361 37.67 -14.15 0.35
C THR A 361 37.00 -13.50 -0.85
N ILE A 362 35.68 -13.33 -0.77
CA ILE A 362 34.92 -12.65 -1.80
C ILE A 362 35.02 -11.14 -1.59
N THR A 363 35.52 -10.42 -2.60
CA THR A 363 35.50 -8.96 -2.64
C THR A 363 34.54 -8.47 -3.71
N PHE A 364 33.97 -7.30 -3.49
CA PHE A 364 33.02 -6.67 -4.40
C PHE A 364 33.54 -5.30 -4.79
N THR A 365 33.81 -5.12 -6.07
CA THR A 365 34.31 -3.86 -6.62
C THR A 365 33.19 -3.17 -7.38
N PRO A 366 32.63 -2.05 -6.88
CA PRO A 366 31.62 -1.29 -7.60
C PRO A 366 32.11 -0.92 -9.01
N GLN A 367 31.29 -1.15 -10.03
CA GLN A 367 31.60 -0.84 -11.42
C GLN A 367 30.83 0.38 -11.92
N PHE A 368 29.54 0.44 -11.58
CA PHE A 368 28.67 1.56 -11.88
C PHE A 368 27.47 1.55 -10.93
N TRP A 369 26.73 2.65 -10.92
CA TRP A 369 25.44 2.73 -10.25
C TRP A 369 24.36 3.27 -11.20
N LEU A 370 23.11 2.97 -10.88
CA LEU A 370 21.93 3.40 -11.61
C LEU A 370 21.07 4.29 -10.72
N SER A 371 20.45 5.30 -11.31
CA SER A 371 19.44 6.12 -10.66
C SER A 371 18.05 5.61 -10.99
N ALA A 372 17.15 5.64 -10.02
CA ALA A 372 15.72 5.48 -10.30
C ALA A 372 15.11 6.70 -11.02
N ALA A 373 15.82 7.83 -11.07
CA ALA A 373 15.33 9.09 -11.61
C ALA A 373 15.63 9.28 -13.12
N ASP A 374 16.60 8.56 -13.65
CA ASP A 374 17.07 8.73 -15.03
C ASP A 374 16.48 7.66 -15.98
N ASP A 375 17.14 7.46 -17.11
CA ASP A 375 16.77 6.55 -18.20
C ASP A 375 17.51 5.20 -18.12
N GLY A 376 18.06 4.85 -16.97
CA GLY A 376 18.86 3.63 -16.77
C GLY A 376 20.30 3.78 -17.21
N HIS A 377 20.81 5.01 -17.29
CA HIS A 377 22.20 5.30 -17.63
C HIS A 377 23.17 4.82 -16.53
N PRO A 378 24.20 4.01 -16.86
CA PRO A 378 25.25 3.65 -15.91
C PRO A 378 26.16 4.84 -15.55
N HIS A 379 26.23 5.17 -14.26
CA HIS A 379 27.12 6.20 -13.73
C HIS A 379 28.39 5.58 -13.14
N THR A 380 29.55 6.17 -13.42
CA THR A 380 30.87 5.62 -13.04
C THR A 380 31.68 6.55 -12.14
N GLU A 381 31.13 7.72 -11.83
CA GLU A 381 31.69 8.67 -10.89
C GLU A 381 31.38 8.30 -9.44
N ASN A 382 32.26 8.74 -8.54
CA ASN A 382 32.15 8.61 -7.08
C ASN A 382 31.94 7.16 -6.59
N LEU A 383 32.52 6.16 -7.25
CA LEU A 383 32.36 4.75 -6.89
C LEU A 383 33.00 4.39 -5.55
N GLU A 384 33.99 5.16 -5.11
CA GLU A 384 34.68 5.01 -3.84
C GLU A 384 33.73 5.13 -2.64
N GLN A 385 32.58 5.81 -2.79
CA GLN A 385 31.56 5.91 -1.74
C GLN A 385 30.86 4.58 -1.46
N PHE A 386 30.87 3.65 -2.43
CA PHE A 386 30.22 2.34 -2.32
C PHE A 386 31.19 1.21 -1.97
N SER A 387 32.49 1.50 -1.91
CA SER A 387 33.48 0.52 -1.48
C SER A 387 33.35 0.30 0.02
N THR A 388 32.95 -0.90 0.41
CA THR A 388 32.98 -1.33 1.81
C THR A 388 34.44 -1.34 2.28
N LYS A 389 34.75 -0.53 3.29
CA LYS A 389 36.03 -0.63 4.02
C LYS A 389 36.06 -1.88 4.89
#